data_AF-A0A2W4QRC7-F1
#
_entry.id   AF-A0A2W4QRC7-F1
#
_cell.length_a   1.000
_cell.length_b   1.000
_cell.length_c   1.000
_cell.angle_alpha   90.00
_cell.angle_beta   90.00
_cell.angle_gamma   90.00
#
_symmetry.space_group_name_H-M   'P 1'
#
loop_
_entity.id
_entity.type
_entity.pdbx_description
1 polymer ?
#
loop_
_entity_poly.entity_id
_entity_poly.type
_entity_poly.pdbx_seq_one_letter_code
_entity_poly.pdbx_strand_id
1 'polypeptide(L)'
;MRGFSNSFLRFKVFPRGNGWWNCGVDASNPVLETMIAAGDPRVNVIFNTPEAGGGHIGLDQGDYGNTGFQNHVFLSQPAIGPTHPVVFMSAAESKFLQAEAVERYGVAGDAEALYQEGIEANFEKHGVSGAAALYGVGGPYEYNGLESIIFQKWIACANFNSLESHFERLRTGYPDHFTMTPNNITGGVFPRRLPYTSTELSNNAVNLNAIGGQKSVIQRTWWNIAN
;
A
#
# COMPACT_ATOMS: atom_id res chain seq x y z
N MET A 1 -25.00 9.19 -19.67
CA MET A 1 -23.90 8.40 -20.27
C MET A 1 -24.03 6.97 -19.79
N ARG A 2 -24.09 5.99 -20.70
CA ARG A 2 -24.39 4.58 -20.39
C ARG A 2 -23.11 3.92 -19.86
N GLY A 3 -23.21 3.26 -18.70
CA GLY A 3 -22.09 2.52 -18.11
C GLY A 3 -21.58 1.41 -19.04
N PHE A 4 -20.28 1.16 -19.00
CA PHE A 4 -19.65 0.08 -19.74
C PHE A 4 -19.98 -1.26 -19.06
N SER A 5 -20.53 -2.22 -19.78
CA SER A 5 -20.76 -3.58 -19.28
C SER A 5 -20.01 -4.58 -20.14
N ASN A 6 -19.00 -5.23 -19.57
CA ASN A 6 -18.38 -6.40 -20.19
C ASN A 6 -19.24 -7.64 -19.88
N SER A 7 -19.84 -8.23 -20.92
CA SER A 7 -20.73 -9.39 -20.82
C SER A 7 -20.05 -10.68 -20.34
N PHE A 8 -18.71 -10.73 -20.37
CA PHE A 8 -17.94 -11.91 -19.97
C PHE A 8 -17.60 -11.96 -18.47
N LEU A 9 -17.49 -10.81 -17.79
CA LEU A 9 -17.03 -10.75 -16.38
C LEU A 9 -18.08 -10.22 -15.39
N ARG A 10 -19.29 -9.84 -15.84
CA ARG A 10 -20.40 -9.33 -15.00
C ARG A 10 -20.00 -8.28 -13.95
N PHE A 11 -18.92 -7.55 -14.15
CA PHE A 11 -18.55 -6.41 -13.29
C PHE A 11 -19.06 -5.11 -13.94
N LYS A 12 -19.86 -4.36 -13.18
CA LYS A 12 -20.33 -3.01 -13.57
C LYS A 12 -19.53 -1.99 -12.75
N VAL A 13 -18.74 -1.17 -13.42
CA VAL A 13 -18.15 0.03 -12.80
C VAL A 13 -19.02 1.22 -13.14
N PHE A 14 -19.63 1.84 -12.12
CA PHE A 14 -20.47 3.02 -12.31
C PHE A 14 -19.62 4.30 -12.27
N PRO A 15 -19.86 5.29 -13.16
CA PRO A 15 -19.05 6.51 -13.23
C PRO A 15 -19.39 7.57 -12.15
N ARG A 16 -20.29 7.27 -11.22
CA ARG A 16 -20.59 8.08 -10.04
C ARG A 16 -20.81 7.15 -8.86
N GLY A 17 -19.95 7.24 -7.86
CA GLY A 17 -20.16 6.63 -6.56
C GLY A 17 -21.43 7.22 -5.95
N ASN A 18 -22.53 6.49 -6.04
CA ASN A 18 -23.59 6.55 -5.04
C ASN A 18 -24.60 5.44 -5.30
N GLY A 19 -24.50 4.39 -4.47
CA GLY A 19 -25.52 3.36 -4.36
C GLY A 19 -24.93 2.04 -3.92
N TRP A 20 -25.15 1.66 -2.64
CA TRP A 20 -25.32 0.31 -2.02
C TRP A 20 -24.43 -0.87 -2.47
N TRP A 21 -23.44 -0.61 -3.32
CA TRP A 21 -22.52 -1.53 -3.98
C TRP A 21 -21.14 -0.86 -4.13
N ASN A 22 -20.91 0.25 -3.41
CA ASN A 22 -19.57 0.79 -3.24
C ASN A 22 -18.83 -0.18 -2.28
N CYS A 23 -17.72 -0.77 -2.70
CA CYS A 23 -16.77 -1.24 -1.72
C CYS A 23 -16.23 0.04 -1.06
N GLY A 24 -16.66 0.34 0.16
CA GLY A 24 -16.20 1.51 0.92
C GLY A 24 -14.70 1.37 1.21
N VAL A 25 -13.88 1.71 0.22
CA VAL A 25 -12.43 1.74 0.28
C VAL A 25 -12.05 3.18 0.52
N ASP A 26 -11.57 3.43 1.72
CA ASP A 26 -11.16 4.75 2.18
C ASP A 26 -9.66 4.76 2.47
N ALA A 27 -9.05 5.94 2.41
CA ALA A 27 -7.64 6.13 2.68
C ALA A 27 -7.31 5.74 4.13
N SER A 28 -6.27 4.94 4.31
CA SER A 28 -5.80 4.58 5.65
C SER A 28 -4.94 5.69 6.25
N ASN A 29 -5.10 5.98 7.53
CA ASN A 29 -4.32 7.01 8.24
C ASN A 29 -2.81 6.86 8.10
N PRO A 30 -2.20 5.67 8.20
CA PRO A 30 -0.75 5.53 8.10
C PRO A 30 -0.16 6.15 6.82
N VAL A 31 -0.78 5.97 5.65
CA VAL A 31 -0.26 6.61 4.41
C VAL A 31 -0.64 8.07 4.32
N LEU A 32 -1.88 8.40 4.69
CA LEU A 32 -2.43 9.73 4.50
C LEU A 32 -1.74 10.75 5.42
N GLU A 33 -1.66 10.45 6.72
CA GLU A 33 -1.05 11.32 7.72
C GLU A 33 0.44 11.53 7.45
N THR A 34 1.15 10.48 7.04
CA THR A 34 2.56 10.55 6.68
C THR A 34 2.81 11.46 5.49
N MET A 35 1.99 11.37 4.44
CA MET A 35 2.11 12.27 3.28
C MET A 35 1.75 13.72 3.63
N ILE A 36 0.71 13.93 4.43
CA ILE A 36 0.31 15.28 4.89
C ILE A 36 1.40 15.90 5.75
N ALA A 37 1.96 15.15 6.71
CA ALA A 37 3.02 15.62 7.60
C ALA A 37 4.30 15.98 6.83
N ALA A 38 4.60 15.25 5.76
CA ALA A 38 5.71 15.54 4.86
C ALA A 38 5.44 16.74 3.92
N GLY A 39 4.21 17.26 3.86
CA GLY A 39 3.83 18.27 2.87
C GLY A 39 3.88 17.75 1.43
N ASP A 40 3.64 16.46 1.23
CA ASP A 40 3.77 15.79 -0.07
C ASP A 40 2.58 16.16 -0.99
N PRO A 41 2.82 16.87 -2.11
CA PRO A 41 1.75 17.30 -3.00
C PRO A 41 1.06 16.13 -3.72
N ARG A 42 1.69 14.94 -3.79
CA ARG A 42 1.08 13.74 -4.38
C ARG A 42 -0.19 13.32 -3.64
N VAL A 43 -0.38 13.70 -2.38
CA VAL A 43 -1.57 13.34 -1.58
C VAL A 43 -2.87 13.73 -2.29
N ASN A 44 -2.89 14.91 -2.93
CA ASN A 44 -4.08 15.45 -3.62
C ASN A 44 -4.38 14.75 -4.95
N VAL A 45 -3.44 13.94 -5.47
CA VAL A 45 -3.60 13.19 -6.72
C VAL A 45 -3.80 11.70 -6.45
N ILE A 46 -3.26 11.19 -5.34
CA ILE A 46 -3.44 9.79 -4.91
C ILE A 46 -4.79 9.61 -4.21
N PHE A 47 -5.26 10.63 -3.47
CA PHE A 47 -6.52 10.60 -2.74
C PHE A 47 -7.41 11.79 -3.13
N ASN A 48 -8.70 11.53 -3.24
CA ASN A 48 -9.73 12.57 -3.27
C ASN A 48 -10.02 13.03 -1.84
N THR A 49 -10.29 14.32 -1.67
CA THR A 49 -10.86 14.83 -0.42
C THR A 49 -12.29 14.30 -0.18
N PRO A 50 -12.79 14.31 1.08
CA PRO A 50 -14.12 13.85 1.39
C PRO A 50 -15.22 14.54 0.58
N GLU A 51 -16.23 13.79 0.14
CA GLU A 51 -17.40 14.33 -0.57
C GLU A 51 -18.20 15.33 0.28
N ALA A 52 -18.22 15.12 1.61
CA ALA A 52 -18.84 16.02 2.57
C ALA A 52 -18.10 17.38 2.70
N GLY A 53 -16.93 17.51 2.08
CA GLY A 53 -16.06 18.67 2.17
C GLY A 53 -15.08 18.59 3.34
N GLY A 54 -14.06 19.46 3.30
CA GLY A 54 -12.97 19.51 4.27
C GLY A 54 -11.63 19.07 3.69
N GLY A 55 -10.63 18.97 4.57
CA GLY A 55 -9.31 18.45 4.22
C GLY A 55 -9.31 16.92 4.14
N HIS A 56 -8.13 16.36 3.84
CA HIS A 56 -7.93 14.93 3.86
C HIS A 56 -8.14 14.35 5.26
N ILE A 57 -8.99 13.33 5.34
CA ILE A 57 -9.27 12.53 6.54
C ILE A 57 -9.15 11.06 6.15
N GLY A 58 -8.47 10.24 6.95
CA GLY A 58 -8.33 8.81 6.72
C GLY A 58 -8.98 7.99 7.84
N LEU A 59 -8.83 6.68 7.74
CA LEU A 59 -9.34 5.71 8.71
C LEU A 59 -8.21 4.88 9.31
N ASP A 60 -8.30 4.61 10.61
CA ASP A 60 -7.41 3.65 11.27
C ASP A 60 -7.75 2.22 10.84
N GLN A 61 -6.73 1.47 10.45
CA GLN A 61 -6.94 0.10 9.99
C GLN A 61 -7.35 -0.81 11.15
N GLY A 62 -8.35 -1.67 10.91
CA GLY A 62 -8.78 -2.71 11.85
C GLY A 62 -9.53 -2.22 13.09
N ASP A 63 -10.08 -0.99 13.05
CA ASP A 63 -10.93 -0.46 14.12
C ASP A 63 -12.43 -0.59 13.80
N TYR A 64 -12.97 -1.81 13.91
CA TYR A 64 -14.40 -2.04 13.65
C TYR A 64 -15.32 -1.44 14.73
N GLY A 65 -14.80 -1.20 15.94
CA GLY A 65 -15.57 -0.69 17.08
C GLY A 65 -15.80 0.82 17.02
N ASN A 66 -14.98 1.54 16.25
CA ASN A 66 -15.14 2.95 16.02
C ASN A 66 -16.29 3.24 15.05
N THR A 67 -17.38 3.77 15.62
CA THR A 67 -18.58 4.17 14.87
C THR A 67 -18.57 5.66 14.51
N GLY A 68 -17.46 6.38 14.77
CA GLY A 68 -17.31 7.81 14.53
C GLY A 68 -17.38 8.18 13.04
N PHE A 69 -17.06 7.25 12.15
CA PHE A 69 -17.21 7.40 10.70
C PHE A 69 -18.34 6.51 10.21
N GLN A 70 -19.57 7.02 10.24
CA GLN A 70 -20.76 6.27 9.81
C GLN A 70 -20.88 6.14 8.29
N ASN A 71 -20.13 6.94 7.53
CA ASN A 71 -20.26 7.01 6.08
C ASN A 71 -18.94 7.43 5.40
N HIS A 72 -18.58 6.74 4.31
CA HIS A 72 -17.40 6.98 3.49
C HIS A 72 -17.34 8.41 2.91
N VAL A 73 -18.47 9.11 2.79
CA VAL A 73 -18.51 10.50 2.29
C VAL A 73 -17.71 11.48 3.16
N PHE A 74 -17.41 11.13 4.41
CA PHE A 74 -16.60 11.92 5.33
C PHE A 74 -15.10 11.56 5.30
N LEU A 75 -14.71 10.58 4.48
CA LEU A 75 -13.35 10.06 4.40
C LEU A 75 -12.76 10.34 3.02
N SER A 76 -11.42 10.43 2.98
CA SER A 76 -10.69 10.53 1.71
C SER A 76 -10.76 9.20 0.99
N GLN A 77 -10.95 9.24 -0.31
CA GLN A 77 -11.09 8.04 -1.13
C GLN A 77 -9.91 7.91 -2.09
N PRO A 78 -9.52 6.70 -2.50
CA PRO A 78 -8.50 6.54 -3.53
C PRO A 78 -8.97 7.23 -4.82
N ALA A 79 -8.10 8.04 -5.43
CA ALA A 79 -8.38 8.75 -6.67
C ALA A 79 -8.29 7.80 -7.88
N ILE A 80 -9.19 6.83 -7.94
CA ILE A 80 -9.25 5.79 -8.97
C ILE A 80 -10.60 5.87 -9.68
N GLY A 81 -10.60 5.60 -10.99
CA GLY A 81 -11.78 5.65 -11.83
C GLY A 81 -11.84 4.46 -12.80
N PRO A 82 -12.95 4.27 -13.51
CA PRO A 82 -13.18 3.11 -14.40
C PRO A 82 -12.14 2.96 -15.52
N THR A 83 -11.46 4.05 -15.89
CA THR A 83 -10.45 4.09 -16.96
C THR A 83 -9.02 4.18 -16.44
N HIS A 84 -8.81 4.11 -15.12
CA HIS A 84 -7.46 4.13 -14.57
C HIS A 84 -6.69 2.88 -15.04
N PRO A 85 -5.41 3.04 -15.43
CA PRO A 85 -4.60 1.92 -15.89
C PRO A 85 -4.30 0.97 -14.73
N VAL A 86 -4.22 -0.33 -15.05
CA VAL A 86 -3.67 -1.34 -14.12
C VAL A 86 -2.16 -1.30 -14.24
N VAL A 87 -1.49 -0.91 -13.16
CA VAL A 87 -0.03 -0.86 -13.09
C VAL A 87 0.47 -2.19 -12.52
N PHE A 88 1.26 -2.93 -13.30
CA PHE A 88 1.92 -4.15 -12.81
C PHE A 88 3.24 -3.84 -12.12
N MET A 89 4.07 -3.03 -12.76
CA MET A 89 5.35 -2.56 -12.23
C MET A 89 5.55 -1.10 -12.65
N SER A 90 5.95 -0.26 -11.70
CA SER A 90 6.21 1.16 -11.97
C SER A 90 7.70 1.44 -12.17
N ALA A 91 8.03 2.52 -12.88
CA ALA A 91 9.42 2.97 -12.99
C ALA A 91 10.03 3.27 -11.61
N ALA A 92 9.26 3.92 -10.73
CA ALA A 92 9.65 4.16 -9.35
C ALA A 92 10.00 2.86 -8.60
N GLU A 93 9.15 1.85 -8.69
CA GLU A 93 9.39 0.53 -8.08
C GLU A 93 10.68 -0.12 -8.58
N SER A 94 10.93 -0.06 -9.90
CA SER A 94 12.18 -0.58 -10.48
C SER A 94 13.41 0.16 -9.95
N LYS A 95 13.33 1.49 -9.78
CA LYS A 95 14.42 2.31 -9.25
C LYS A 95 14.67 2.01 -7.77
N PHE A 96 13.64 1.88 -6.95
CA PHE A 96 13.80 1.51 -5.54
C PHE A 96 14.38 0.09 -5.36
N LEU A 97 14.02 -0.86 -6.23
CA LEU A 97 14.65 -2.19 -6.23
C LEU A 97 16.15 -2.12 -6.57
N GLN A 98 16.54 -1.26 -7.51
CA GLN A 98 17.95 -1.03 -7.84
C GLN A 98 18.69 -0.31 -6.69
N ALA A 99 18.08 0.71 -6.09
CA ALA A 99 18.63 1.43 -4.94
C ALA A 99 18.89 0.48 -3.77
N GLU A 100 17.92 -0.38 -3.43
CA GLU A 100 18.10 -1.41 -2.42
C GLU A 100 19.23 -2.38 -2.78
N ALA A 101 19.34 -2.75 -4.07
CA ALA A 101 20.37 -3.68 -4.51
C ALA A 101 21.79 -3.11 -4.32
N VAL A 102 21.97 -1.82 -4.62
CA VAL A 102 23.23 -1.10 -4.37
C VAL A 102 23.50 -0.99 -2.88
N GLU A 103 22.50 -0.55 -2.09
CA GLU A 103 22.62 -0.32 -0.65
C GLU A 103 22.96 -1.61 0.14
N ARG A 104 22.32 -2.74 -0.21
CA ARG A 104 22.43 -3.98 0.58
C ARG A 104 23.41 -5.00 0.04
N TYR A 105 23.52 -5.12 -1.27
CA TYR A 105 24.20 -6.25 -1.90
C TYR A 105 25.52 -5.86 -2.59
N GLY A 106 25.96 -4.60 -2.43
CA GLY A 106 27.23 -4.13 -2.99
C GLY A 106 27.26 -4.13 -4.51
N VAL A 107 26.09 -4.00 -5.14
CA VAL A 107 25.99 -3.79 -6.59
C VAL A 107 26.59 -2.43 -6.92
N ALA A 108 27.34 -2.34 -8.02
CA ALA A 108 27.92 -1.07 -8.44
C ALA A 108 26.82 -0.05 -8.79
N GLY A 109 26.90 1.15 -8.21
CA GLY A 109 25.96 2.24 -8.44
C GLY A 109 25.96 3.25 -7.30
N ASP A 110 25.03 4.20 -7.38
CA ASP A 110 24.76 5.18 -6.34
C ASP A 110 23.32 4.98 -5.83
N ALA A 111 23.19 4.48 -4.60
CA ALA A 111 21.89 4.16 -4.01
C ALA A 111 21.06 5.42 -3.76
N GLU A 112 21.70 6.52 -3.37
CA GLU A 112 21.03 7.81 -3.13
C GLU A 112 20.51 8.38 -4.45
N ALA A 113 21.33 8.38 -5.51
CA ALA A 113 20.88 8.84 -6.82
C ALA A 113 19.70 8.01 -7.35
N LEU A 114 19.76 6.67 -7.25
CA LEU A 114 18.66 5.78 -7.66
C LEU A 114 17.38 5.99 -6.82
N TYR A 115 17.54 6.26 -5.53
CA TYR A 115 16.44 6.61 -4.64
C TYR A 115 15.76 7.91 -5.07
N GLN A 116 16.53 8.96 -5.33
CA GLN A 116 16.02 10.26 -5.79
C GLN A 116 15.31 10.11 -7.16
N GLU A 117 15.91 9.38 -8.10
CA GLU A 117 15.28 9.05 -9.39
C GLU A 117 13.96 8.26 -9.22
N GLY A 118 13.87 7.41 -8.21
CA GLY A 118 12.63 6.69 -7.87
C GLY A 118 11.51 7.61 -7.39
N ILE A 119 11.84 8.61 -6.58
CA ILE A 119 10.87 9.63 -6.13
C ILE A 119 10.43 10.47 -7.33
N GLU A 120 11.37 10.96 -8.14
CA GLU A 120 11.06 11.75 -9.34
C GLU A 120 10.16 10.98 -10.31
N ALA A 121 10.45 9.71 -10.58
CA ALA A 121 9.62 8.85 -11.43
C ALA A 121 8.20 8.66 -10.86
N ASN A 122 8.03 8.66 -9.54
CA ASN A 122 6.70 8.58 -8.93
C ASN A 122 5.94 9.92 -9.05
N PHE A 123 6.64 11.04 -8.88
CA PHE A 123 6.06 12.38 -9.11
C PHE A 123 5.62 12.56 -10.56
N GLU A 124 6.47 12.16 -11.51
CA GLU A 124 6.16 12.19 -12.94
C GLU A 124 4.93 11.34 -13.27
N LYS A 125 4.83 10.12 -12.71
CA LYS A 125 3.66 9.25 -12.88
C LYS A 125 2.35 9.95 -12.46
N HIS A 126 2.39 10.77 -11.41
CA HIS A 126 1.24 11.51 -10.91
C HIS A 126 1.09 12.91 -11.54
N GLY A 127 2.00 13.33 -12.41
CA GLY A 127 1.99 14.67 -13.01
C GLY A 127 2.20 15.80 -12.00
N VAL A 128 2.91 15.52 -10.90
CA VAL A 128 3.18 16.46 -9.80
C VAL A 128 4.64 16.88 -9.85
N SER A 129 4.93 18.13 -9.51
CA SER A 129 6.29 18.67 -9.40
C SER A 129 6.71 18.87 -7.94
N GLY A 130 8.01 19.05 -7.69
CA GLY A 130 8.52 19.46 -6.37
C GLY A 130 9.13 18.33 -5.53
N ALA A 131 9.42 17.17 -6.13
CA ALA A 131 10.09 16.05 -5.46
C ALA A 131 11.42 16.45 -4.80
N ALA A 132 12.26 17.22 -5.51
CA ALA A 132 13.56 17.68 -5.01
C ALA A 132 13.52 18.43 -3.67
N ALA A 133 12.42 19.13 -3.36
CA ALA A 133 12.27 19.81 -2.07
C ALA A 133 12.03 18.82 -0.91
N LEU A 134 11.49 17.63 -1.20
CA LEU A 134 11.18 16.63 -0.19
C LEU A 134 12.37 15.72 0.12
N TYR A 135 13.15 15.34 -0.89
CA TYR A 135 14.32 14.46 -0.70
C TYR A 135 15.64 15.21 -0.49
N GLY A 136 15.65 16.53 -0.65
CA GLY A 136 16.83 17.36 -0.37
C GLY A 136 17.24 17.31 1.11
N VAL A 137 18.44 17.82 1.40
CA VAL A 137 19.03 17.83 2.76
C VAL A 137 18.07 18.50 3.77
N GLY A 138 17.75 17.79 4.85
CA GLY A 138 16.79 18.23 5.87
C GLY A 138 15.32 18.09 5.47
N GLY A 139 15.04 17.51 4.30
CA GLY A 139 13.69 17.22 3.82
C GLY A 139 13.10 15.97 4.47
N PRO A 140 11.76 15.83 4.47
CA PRO A 140 11.07 14.69 5.09
C PRO A 140 11.40 13.34 4.43
N TYR A 141 11.87 13.34 3.18
CA TYR A 141 12.24 12.17 2.40
C TYR A 141 13.74 12.14 2.09
N GLU A 142 14.57 12.77 2.93
CA GLU A 142 16.03 12.67 2.82
C GLU A 142 16.48 11.20 2.83
N TYR A 143 17.49 10.89 2.02
CA TYR A 143 18.03 9.54 1.93
C TYR A 143 18.66 9.13 3.26
N ASN A 144 18.21 7.99 3.80
CA ASN A 144 18.72 7.43 5.04
C ASN A 144 18.78 5.90 4.95
N GLY A 145 19.49 5.39 3.94
CA GLY A 145 19.69 3.97 3.70
C GLY A 145 18.38 3.20 3.44
N LEU A 146 18.39 1.91 3.80
CA LEU A 146 17.32 0.96 3.47
C LEU A 146 15.92 1.41 3.90
N GLU A 147 15.79 2.00 5.09
CA GLU A 147 14.48 2.42 5.63
C GLU A 147 13.82 3.44 4.70
N SER A 148 14.56 4.47 4.28
CA SER A 148 14.06 5.51 3.38
C SER A 148 13.62 4.93 2.01
N ILE A 149 14.42 4.00 1.46
CA ILE A 149 14.12 3.33 0.18
C ILE A 149 12.79 2.58 0.25
N ILE A 150 12.61 1.73 1.26
CA ILE A 150 11.40 0.92 1.40
C ILE A 150 10.19 1.80 1.73
N PHE A 151 10.38 2.85 2.52
CA PHE A 151 9.34 3.80 2.84
C PHE A 151 8.82 4.55 1.61
N GLN A 152 9.70 5.06 0.74
CA GLN A 152 9.26 5.69 -0.51
C GLN A 152 8.67 4.69 -1.50
N LYS A 153 9.21 3.47 -1.56
CA LYS A 153 8.61 2.38 -2.34
C LYS A 153 7.18 2.07 -1.87
N TRP A 154 6.95 2.08 -0.57
CA TRP A 154 5.63 1.86 0.02
C TRP A 154 4.63 2.96 -0.39
N ILE A 155 5.03 4.24 -0.35
CA ILE A 155 4.22 5.36 -0.87
C ILE A 155 3.97 5.19 -2.38
N ALA A 156 5.00 4.84 -3.15
CA ALA A 156 4.89 4.69 -4.60
C ALA A 156 3.93 3.57 -5.04
N CYS A 157 3.72 2.55 -4.19
CA CYS A 157 2.78 1.45 -4.41
C CYS A 157 1.33 1.74 -4.01
N ALA A 158 1.04 2.94 -3.46
CA ALA A 158 -0.31 3.33 -3.08
C ALA A 158 -1.30 3.13 -4.25
N ASN A 159 -2.50 2.61 -3.95
CA ASN A 159 -3.60 2.34 -4.87
C ASN A 159 -3.47 1.18 -5.88
N PHE A 160 -2.32 0.52 -6.07
CA PHE A 160 -2.22 -0.59 -7.04
C PHE A 160 -1.38 -1.80 -6.59
N ASN A 161 -0.30 -1.63 -5.82
CA ASN A 161 0.61 -2.73 -5.44
C ASN A 161 0.68 -2.90 -3.90
N SER A 162 -0.47 -2.94 -3.24
CA SER A 162 -0.55 -3.08 -1.77
C SER A 162 -0.03 -4.42 -1.22
N LEU A 163 -0.09 -5.49 -2.02
CA LEU A 163 0.52 -6.78 -1.64
C LEU A 163 2.05 -6.72 -1.64
N GLU A 164 2.65 -6.04 -2.63
CA GLU A 164 4.09 -5.81 -2.64
C GLU A 164 4.54 -5.01 -1.43
N SER A 165 3.82 -3.92 -1.11
CA SER A 165 4.02 -3.17 0.14
C SER A 165 3.97 -4.05 1.40
N HIS A 166 3.05 -5.02 1.45
CA HIS A 166 2.96 -5.97 2.56
C HIS A 166 4.14 -6.95 2.59
N PHE A 167 4.54 -7.50 1.45
CA PHE A 167 5.68 -8.42 1.36
C PHE A 167 6.99 -7.73 1.72
N GLU A 168 7.20 -6.51 1.26
CA GLU A 168 8.39 -5.71 1.59
C GLU A 168 8.49 -5.48 3.09
N ARG A 169 7.38 -5.12 3.74
CA ARG A 169 7.34 -4.98 5.19
C ARG A 169 7.66 -6.27 5.92
N LEU A 170 7.15 -7.40 5.45
CA LEU A 170 7.48 -8.70 6.05
C LEU A 170 8.95 -9.09 5.86
N ARG A 171 9.59 -8.62 4.78
CA ARG A 171 10.97 -8.93 4.42
C ARG A 171 11.99 -8.02 5.10
N THR A 172 11.70 -6.73 5.24
CA THR A 172 12.64 -5.72 5.75
C THR A 172 12.28 -5.20 7.14
N GLY A 173 11.00 -5.30 7.54
CA GLY A 173 10.47 -4.66 8.74
C GLY A 173 9.95 -3.24 8.50
N TYR A 174 10.23 -2.63 7.35
CA TYR A 174 9.85 -1.26 7.02
C TYR A 174 8.68 -1.18 6.02
N PRO A 175 7.82 -0.14 6.09
CA PRO A 175 7.76 0.84 7.16
C PRO A 175 7.32 0.23 8.49
N ASP A 176 7.78 0.82 9.59
CA ASP A 176 7.51 0.34 10.96
C ASP A 176 6.53 1.24 11.75
N HIS A 177 6.17 2.42 11.22
CA HIS A 177 5.26 3.40 11.82
C HIS A 177 3.78 2.99 11.87
N PHE A 178 3.45 1.71 11.64
CA PHE A 178 2.08 1.22 11.72
C PHE A 178 1.64 1.05 13.16
N THR A 179 0.47 1.60 13.49
CA THR A 179 -0.20 1.33 14.76
C THR A 179 -0.83 -0.06 14.74
N MET A 180 -0.72 -0.79 15.85
CA MET A 180 -1.41 -2.06 16.00
C MET A 180 -2.92 -1.81 16.07
N THR A 181 -3.68 -2.57 15.29
CA THR A 181 -5.14 -2.43 15.25
C THR A 181 -5.75 -2.61 16.64
N PRO A 182 -6.65 -1.74 17.12
CA PRO A 182 -7.25 -1.85 18.47
C PRO A 182 -7.93 -3.20 18.73
N ASN A 183 -8.47 -3.83 17.69
CA ASN A 183 -9.19 -5.09 17.74
C ASN A 183 -8.33 -6.30 17.33
N ASN A 184 -7.02 -6.22 17.56
CA ASN A 184 -6.07 -7.27 17.21
C ASN A 184 -6.34 -8.58 17.98
N ILE A 185 -6.45 -9.70 17.27
CA ILE A 185 -6.59 -11.06 17.86
C ILE A 185 -5.31 -11.90 17.78
N THR A 186 -4.23 -11.34 17.22
CA THR A 186 -2.97 -12.03 16.96
C THR A 186 -1.91 -11.77 18.04
N GLY A 187 -2.30 -11.18 19.17
CA GLY A 187 -1.40 -10.89 20.30
C GLY A 187 -0.37 -9.82 20.01
N GLY A 188 -0.71 -8.81 19.19
CA GLY A 188 0.21 -7.73 18.83
C GLY A 188 1.20 -8.09 17.72
N VAL A 189 0.91 -9.13 16.92
CA VAL A 189 1.74 -9.54 15.79
C VAL A 189 0.99 -9.33 14.48
N PHE A 190 1.53 -8.53 13.56
CA PHE A 190 0.90 -8.38 12.26
C PHE A 190 0.78 -9.70 11.49
N PRO A 191 -0.32 -9.93 10.74
CA PRO A 191 -0.46 -11.06 9.84
C PRO A 191 0.75 -11.21 8.91
N ARG A 192 1.21 -12.45 8.69
CA ARG A 192 2.39 -12.76 7.87
C ARG A 192 2.08 -13.64 6.67
N ARG A 193 0.93 -14.29 6.65
CA ARG A 193 0.47 -15.14 5.55
C ARG A 193 -1.04 -15.33 5.57
N LEU A 194 -1.58 -15.72 4.42
CA LEU A 194 -2.94 -16.23 4.34
C LEU A 194 -2.98 -17.72 4.74
N PRO A 195 -4.07 -18.17 5.40
CA PRO A 195 -4.29 -19.59 5.65
C PRO A 195 -4.63 -20.31 4.33
N TYR A 196 -4.46 -21.63 4.30
CA TYR A 196 -4.99 -22.42 3.18
C TYR A 196 -6.51 -22.38 3.18
N THR A 197 -7.07 -22.48 1.97
CA THR A 197 -8.52 -22.42 1.73
C THR A 197 -9.23 -23.63 2.34
N SER A 198 -10.53 -23.50 2.60
CA SER A 198 -11.36 -24.60 3.08
C SER A 198 -11.36 -25.81 2.13
N THR A 199 -11.25 -25.57 0.82
CA THR A 199 -11.15 -26.63 -0.19
C THR A 199 -9.89 -27.48 -0.03
N GLU A 200 -8.74 -26.87 0.31
CA GLU A 200 -7.51 -27.64 0.58
C GLU A 200 -7.66 -28.52 1.82
N LEU A 201 -8.37 -28.02 2.84
CA LEU A 201 -8.66 -28.78 4.07
C LEU A 201 -9.58 -29.97 3.83
N SER A 202 -10.61 -29.82 2.98
CA SER A 202 -11.60 -30.88 2.75
C SER A 202 -11.19 -31.87 1.66
N ASN A 203 -10.59 -31.37 0.57
CA ASN A 203 -10.40 -32.16 -0.66
C ASN A 203 -8.95 -32.58 -0.89
N ASN A 204 -7.99 -31.97 -0.19
CA ASN A 204 -6.56 -32.21 -0.40
C ASN A 204 -5.77 -32.46 0.90
N ALA A 205 -6.46 -32.97 1.93
CA ALA A 205 -5.94 -33.12 3.29
C ALA A 205 -4.63 -33.94 3.33
N VAL A 206 -4.49 -34.97 2.49
CA VAL A 206 -3.28 -35.81 2.44
C VAL A 206 -2.04 -34.99 2.08
N ASN A 207 -2.11 -34.21 1.00
CA ASN A 207 -1.00 -33.38 0.56
C ASN A 207 -0.75 -32.20 1.51
N LEU A 208 -1.82 -31.61 2.06
CA LEU A 208 -1.71 -30.55 3.06
C LEU A 208 -1.00 -31.03 4.33
N ASN A 209 -1.35 -32.23 4.83
CA ASN A 209 -0.72 -32.80 6.01
C ASN A 209 0.75 -33.17 5.75
N ALA A 210 1.12 -33.53 4.51
CA ALA A 210 2.51 -33.79 4.14
C ALA A 210 3.42 -32.55 4.30
N ILE A 211 2.88 -31.34 4.16
CA ILE A 211 3.61 -30.08 4.41
C ILE A 211 3.39 -29.53 5.83
N GLY A 212 2.89 -30.37 6.75
CA GLY A 212 2.65 -30.03 8.14
C GLY A 212 1.36 -29.27 8.40
N GLY A 213 0.32 -29.50 7.59
CA GLY A 213 -1.04 -29.08 7.87
C GLY A 213 -1.33 -27.58 7.70
N GLN A 214 -2.49 -27.17 8.21
CA GLN A 214 -2.92 -25.77 8.21
C GLN A 214 -1.92 -24.89 8.95
N LYS A 215 -1.66 -23.71 8.38
CA LYS A 215 -0.65 -22.78 8.91
C LYS A 215 -1.32 -21.61 9.59
N SER A 216 -0.75 -21.18 10.71
CA SER A 216 -1.23 -20.00 11.42
C SER A 216 -0.92 -18.72 10.63
N VAL A 217 -1.80 -17.72 10.73
CA VAL A 217 -1.68 -16.42 10.05
C VAL A 217 -0.41 -15.66 10.48
N ILE A 218 0.09 -15.92 11.69
CA ILE A 218 1.33 -15.31 12.23
C ILE A 218 2.59 -16.13 11.93
N GLN A 219 2.44 -17.32 11.34
CA GLN A 219 3.58 -18.16 10.98
C GLN A 219 4.36 -17.54 9.81
N ARG A 220 5.68 -17.50 9.94
CA ARG A 220 6.58 -16.97 8.90
C ARG A 220 6.55 -17.84 7.64
N THR A 221 6.66 -17.19 6.49
CA THR A 221 6.94 -17.80 5.18
C THR A 221 8.44 -18.09 5.04
N TRP A 222 8.85 -18.90 4.05
CA TRP A 222 10.26 -19.33 3.92
C TRP A 222 11.24 -18.18 3.68
N TRP A 223 10.78 -17.12 3.01
CA TRP A 223 11.57 -15.91 2.71
C TRP A 223 11.47 -14.84 3.82
N ASN A 224 10.49 -14.96 4.73
CA ASN A 224 10.35 -14.09 5.90
C ASN A 224 11.20 -14.69 7.03
N ILE A 225 12.50 -14.44 6.96
CA ILE A 225 13.46 -14.90 7.98
C ILE A 225 13.51 -13.84 9.09
N ALA A 226 13.71 -14.26 10.34
CA ALA A 226 13.96 -13.30 11.41
C ALA A 226 15.30 -12.60 11.15
N ASN A 227 15.29 -11.26 11.13
CA ASN A 227 16.51 -10.46 11.21
C ASN A 227 17.18 -10.68 12.57
#